data_AF-A0A3M2F6Z5-F1
#
_entry.id   AF-A0A3M2F6Z5-F1
#
_cell.length_a   1.000
_cell.length_b   1.000
_cell.length_c   1.000
_cell.angle_alpha   90.00
_cell.angle_beta   90.00
_cell.angle_gamma   90.00
#
_symmetry.space_group_name_H-M   'P 1'
#
loop_
_entity.id
_entity.type
_entity.pdbx_description
1 polymer ?
#
loop_
_entity_poly.entity_id
_entity_poly.type
_entity_poly.pdbx_seq_one_letter_code
_entity_poly.pdbx_strand_id
1 'polypeptide(L)'
;MADVSASAAKEHVLKGSGDVGRISKDAVQVARELAQAYLADLGRGAAEEAKKARRKTIMPDDLRAAARALAPSRPETPGGLGTF
;
A
#
# COMPACT_ATOMS: atom_id res chain seq x y z
N MET A 1 -3.21 1.73 -18.18
CA MET A 1 -3.18 2.32 -16.84
C MET A 1 -3.41 1.17 -15.87
N ALA A 2 -2.47 0.86 -14.97
CA ALA A 2 -2.62 -0.29 -14.09
C ALA A 2 -3.74 -0.02 -13.08
N ASP A 3 -4.82 -0.79 -13.16
CA ASP A 3 -6.00 -0.66 -12.31
C ASP A 3 -5.96 -1.74 -11.21
N VAL A 4 -6.30 -1.36 -9.98
CA VAL A 4 -6.46 -2.30 -8.88
C VAL A 4 -7.72 -3.12 -9.14
N SER A 5 -7.58 -4.44 -9.30
CA SER A 5 -8.73 -5.31 -9.56
C SER A 5 -9.68 -5.32 -8.37
N ALA A 6 -10.99 -5.41 -8.66
CA ALA A 6 -12.01 -5.51 -7.62
C ALA A 6 -11.81 -6.73 -6.72
N SER A 7 -11.31 -7.84 -7.27
CA SER A 7 -11.00 -9.04 -6.51
C SER A 7 -9.87 -8.82 -5.52
N ALA A 8 -8.78 -8.18 -5.95
CA ALA A 8 -7.64 -7.89 -5.08
C ALA A 8 -8.03 -6.89 -3.98
N ALA A 9 -8.76 -5.82 -4.32
CA ALA A 9 -9.25 -4.86 -3.35
C ALA A 9 -10.15 -5.52 -2.28
N LYS A 10 -11.10 -6.36 -2.71
CA LYS A 10 -11.96 -7.14 -1.81
C LYS A 10 -11.14 -8.05 -0.89
N GLU A 11 -10.22 -8.83 -1.44
CA GLU A 11 -9.41 -9.78 -0.68
C GLU A 11 -8.54 -9.07 0.36
N HIS A 12 -7.84 -8.00 -0.02
CA HIS A 12 -6.99 -7.24 0.89
C HIS A 12 -7.78 -6.58 2.03
N VAL A 13 -8.95 -6.01 1.73
CA VAL A 13 -9.81 -5.40 2.76
C VAL A 13 -10.34 -6.46 3.72
N LEU A 14 -10.88 -7.57 3.21
CA LEU A 14 -11.42 -8.64 4.05
C LEU A 14 -10.34 -9.33 4.90
N LYS A 15 -9.14 -9.51 4.35
CA LYS A 15 -8.00 -10.06 5.11
C LYS A 15 -7.59 -9.15 6.28
N GLY A 16 -7.74 -7.83 6.13
CA GLY A 16 -7.43 -6.86 7.17
C GLY A 16 -8.55 -6.62 8.17
N SER A 17 -9.78 -7.06 7.89
CA SER A 17 -10.96 -6.74 8.70
C SER A 17 -11.27 -7.75 9.82
N GLY A 18 -10.47 -8.81 9.97
CA GLY A 18 -10.69 -9.84 10.99
C GLY A 18 -11.97 -10.64 10.74
N ASP A 19 -12.99 -10.43 11.57
CA ASP A 19 -14.22 -11.24 11.57
C ASP A 19 -15.25 -10.83 10.49
N VAL A 20 -15.03 -9.71 9.81
CA VAL A 20 -15.93 -9.25 8.74
C VAL A 20 -15.70 -10.07 7.47
N GLY A 21 -16.64 -10.96 7.15
CA GLY A 21 -16.55 -11.85 5.98
C GLY A 21 -17.23 -11.35 4.70
N ARG A 22 -17.89 -10.18 4.72
CA ARG A 22 -18.65 -9.64 3.58
C ARG A 22 -18.35 -8.16 3.37
N ILE A 23 -18.35 -7.76 2.11
CA ILE A 23 -18.16 -6.37 1.67
C ILE A 23 -19.15 -6.09 0.53
N SER A 24 -19.79 -4.92 0.54
CA SER A 24 -20.72 -4.52 -0.52
C SER A 24 -19.96 -4.18 -1.81
N LYS A 25 -20.65 -4.23 -2.95
CA LYS A 25 -20.07 -3.88 -4.26
C LYS A 25 -19.54 -2.45 -4.27
N ASP A 26 -20.29 -1.51 -3.70
CA ASP A 26 -19.90 -0.09 -3.66
C ASP A 26 -18.69 0.13 -2.75
N ALA A 27 -18.61 -0.58 -1.62
CA ALA A 27 -17.43 -0.52 -0.75
C ALA A 27 -16.18 -1.10 -1.44
N VAL A 28 -16.32 -2.14 -2.26
CA VAL A 28 -15.20 -2.64 -3.10
C VAL A 28 -14.75 -1.57 -4.08
N GLN A 29 -15.68 -0.83 -4.70
CA GLN A 29 -15.34 0.25 -5.61
C GLN A 29 -14.56 1.37 -4.92
N VAL A 30 -15.03 1.82 -3.75
CA VAL A 30 -14.32 2.82 -2.94
C VAL A 30 -12.93 2.33 -2.52
N ALA A 31 -12.80 1.05 -2.12
CA ALA A 31 -11.51 0.48 -1.76
C ALA A 31 -10.50 0.51 -2.92
N ARG A 32 -10.96 0.31 -4.17
CA ARG A 32 -10.11 0.42 -5.36
C ARG A 32 -9.62 1.84 -5.58
N GLU A 33 -10.53 2.81 -5.48
CA GLU A 33 -10.21 4.23 -5.65
C GLU A 33 -9.18 4.69 -4.60
N LEU A 34 -9.37 4.30 -3.34
CA LEU A 34 -8.42 4.59 -2.26
C LEU A 34 -7.08 3.89 -2.48
N ALA A 35 -7.08 2.63 -2.92
CA ALA A 35 -5.84 1.91 -3.21
C ALA A 35 -5.05 2.55 -4.35
N GLN A 36 -5.73 2.99 -5.42
CA GLN A 36 -5.11 3.72 -6.52
C GLN A 36 -4.53 5.06 -6.05
N ALA A 37 -5.28 5.84 -5.27
CA ALA A 37 -4.81 7.11 -4.72
C ALA A 37 -3.56 6.91 -3.85
N TYR A 38 -3.58 5.92 -2.95
CA TYR A 38 -2.44 5.59 -2.10
C TYR A 38 -1.20 5.18 -2.92
N LEU A 39 -1.36 4.33 -3.94
CA LEU A 39 -0.25 3.92 -4.80
C LEU A 39 0.32 5.08 -5.63
N ALA A 40 -0.53 6.01 -6.07
CA ALA A 40 -0.09 7.21 -6.76
C ALA A 40 0.73 8.11 -5.83
N ASP A 41 0.28 8.32 -4.59
CA ASP A 41 1.00 9.09 -3.58
C ASP A 41 2.33 8.45 -3.21
N LEU A 42 2.32 7.12 -3.03
CA LEU A 42 3.52 6.34 -2.75
C LEU A 42 4.54 6.45 -3.89
N GLY A 43 4.07 6.38 -5.14
CA GLY A 43 4.91 6.55 -6.33
C GLY A 43 5.52 7.95 -6.42
N ARG A 44 4.75 8.99 -6.09
CA ARG A 44 5.27 10.38 -6.02
C ARG A 44 6.36 10.51 -4.98
N GLY A 45 6.13 10.03 -3.76
CA GLY A 45 7.13 10.06 -2.69
C GLY A 45 8.39 9.27 -3.05
N ALA A 46 8.24 8.07 -3.60
CA ALA A 46 9.37 7.22 -3.97
C ALA A 46 10.19 7.81 -5.12
N ALA A 47 9.54 8.50 -6.07
CA ALA A 47 10.25 9.23 -7.11
C ALA A 47 11.12 10.37 -6.54
N GLU A 48 10.64 11.09 -5.52
CA GLU A 48 11.43 12.12 -4.85
C GLU A 48 12.64 11.54 -4.10
N GLU A 49 12.48 10.40 -3.41
CA GLU A 49 13.60 9.70 -2.76
C GLU A 49 14.64 9.20 -3.77
N ALA A 50 14.20 8.63 -4.89
CA ALA A 50 15.10 8.24 -5.98
C ALA A 50 15.88 9.44 -6.55
N LYS A 51 15.21 10.60 -6.72
CA LYS A 51 15.84 11.85 -7.17
C LYS A 51 16.88 12.36 -6.18
N LYS A 52 16.60 12.34 -4.88
CA LYS A 52 17.57 12.72 -3.83
C LYS A 52 18.84 11.86 -3.91
N ALA A 53 18.67 10.56 -4.20
CA ALA A 53 19.77 9.63 -4.43
C ALA A 53 20.40 9.70 -5.84
N ARG A 54 20.02 10.70 -6.67
CA ARG A 54 20.47 10.89 -8.06
C ARG A 54 20.23 9.69 -8.99
N ARG A 55 19.20 8.89 -8.70
CA ARG A 55 18.79 7.74 -9.51
C ARG A 55 17.57 8.06 -10.36
N LYS A 56 17.46 7.40 -11.52
CA LYS A 56 16.28 7.45 -12.41
C LYS A 56 15.36 6.23 -12.25
N THR A 57 15.76 5.27 -11.43
CA THR A 57 15.04 4.03 -11.16
C THR A 57 14.61 4.03 -9.70
N ILE A 58 13.31 3.84 -9.46
CA ILE A 58 12.75 3.64 -8.11
C ILE A 58 13.19 2.26 -7.62
N MET A 59 13.82 2.24 -6.45
CA MET A 59 14.31 1.04 -5.78
C MET A 59 13.40 0.72 -4.57
N PRO A 60 13.47 -0.50 -4.02
CA PRO A 60 12.66 -0.90 -2.86
C PRO A 60 12.78 0.05 -1.66
N ASP A 61 13.97 0.59 -1.41
CA ASP A 61 14.20 1.51 -0.28
C ASP A 61 13.51 2.87 -0.45
N ASP A 62 13.32 3.33 -1.69
CA ASP A 62 12.58 4.57 -1.97
C ASP A 62 11.09 4.40 -1.61
N LEU A 63 10.52 3.24 -1.94
CA LEU A 63 9.13 2.89 -1.59
C LEU A 63 8.97 2.77 -0.06
N ARG A 64 9.93 2.14 0.63
CA ARG A 64 9.91 2.03 2.10
C ARG A 64 10.01 3.40 2.77
N ALA A 65 10.87 4.27 2.27
CA ALA A 65 11.02 5.64 2.76
C ALA A 65 9.74 6.47 2.52
N ALA A 66 9.18 6.40 1.32
CA ALA A 66 7.92 7.08 0.98
C ALA A 66 6.75 6.56 1.83
N ALA A 67 6.64 5.25 2.05
CA ALA A 67 5.60 4.66 2.88
C ALA A 67 5.65 5.15 4.33
N ARG A 68 6.86 5.30 4.91
CA ARG A 68 7.03 5.86 6.26
C ARG A 68 6.54 7.31 6.34
N ALA A 69 6.78 8.11 5.30
CA ALA A 69 6.30 9.49 5.24
C ALA A 69 4.77 9.59 5.07
N LEU A 70 4.16 8.64 4.35
CA LEU A 70 2.72 8.59 4.09
C LEU A 70 1.89 8.04 5.26
N ALA A 71 2.47 7.17 6.09
CA ALA A 71 1.80 6.54 7.21
C ALA A 71 2.59 6.73 8.51
N PRO A 72 2.61 7.93 9.11
CA PRO A 72 3.37 8.23 10.33
C PRO A 72 2.92 7.42 11.56
N SER A 73 1.80 6.70 11.48
CA SER A 73 1.15 6.00 12.59
C SER A 73 0.99 4.48 12.39
N ARG A 74 1.65 3.86 11.42
CA ARG A 74 1.73 2.38 11.40
C ARG A 74 2.80 1.95 12.41
N PRO A 75 2.45 1.30 13.53
CA PRO A 75 3.46 0.71 14.40
C PRO A 75 4.25 -0.28 13.56
N GLU A 76 5.57 -0.16 13.66
CA GLU A 76 6.51 -1.12 13.09
C GLU A 76 6.11 -2.50 13.60
N THR A 77 5.70 -3.42 12.74
CA THR A 77 5.44 -4.79 13.17
C THR A 77 6.74 -5.34 13.74
N PRO A 78 6.87 -5.59 15.06
CA PRO A 78 8.06 -6.23 15.58
C PRO A 78 7.88 -7.74 15.40
N GLY A 79 8.87 -8.40 14.81
CA GLY A 79 8.90 -9.86 14.64
C GLY A 79 8.29 -10.27 13.30
N GLY A 80 9.07 -10.71 12.32
CA GLY A 80 10.01 -11.81 12.48
C GLY A 80 9.20 -13.09 12.44
N LEU A 81 9.10 -13.69 11.25
CA LEU A 81 8.74 -15.10 11.06
C LEU A 81 9.77 -15.93 11.82
N GLY A 82 9.53 -16.14 13.12
CA GLY A 82 10.18 -17.13 13.93
C GLY A 82 9.44 -18.45 13.74
N THR A 83 10.12 -19.40 13.12
CA THR A 83 9.94 -20.84 13.32
C THR A 83 9.34 -21.19 14.68
N PHE A 84 8.23 -21.94 14.70
CA PHE A 84 8.10 -23.32 15.19
C PHE A 84 6.70 -23.85 14.83
#